data_AF-A0A928WJP9-F1
#
_entry.id   AF-A0A928WJP9-F1
#
_cell.length_a   1.000
_cell.length_b   1.000
_cell.length_c   1.000
_cell.angle_alpha   90.00
_cell.angle_beta   90.00
_cell.angle_gamma   90.00
#
_symmetry.space_group_name_H-M   'P 1'
#
loop_
_entity.id
_entity.type
_entity.pdbx_description
1 polymer ?
#
loop_
_entity_poly.entity_id
_entity_poly.type
_entity_poly.pdbx_seq_one_letter_code
_entity_poly.pdbx_strand_id
1 'polypeptide(L)'
;MATKLAERVLREKLDWLDDDSLQYYFQWTGLQVGTEYSYWRDIEKIIDDAKQQVKYKEPRYLGHYRKRVPFKYDGARAMKALNLVRFLQKTREIKAVLFIRDLDNQPERKEGLEQARSEHINRELKLEVVIGAAYPKREAWVLNGFIPSDNEEIILEEIKTQLTFDPCTESHRLRSTSEEEPDRIRNAKVVLGQLTKKDMECEKQCWEDTSLQVLRERGVHTGLTDYLQEIEQRLVVLILSE
;
A
#
# COMPACT_ATOMS: atom_id res chain seq x y z
N MET A 1 -7.96 -3.04 -2.88
CA MET A 1 -7.72 -2.22 -1.67
C MET A 1 -6.91 -0.96 -1.94
N ALA A 2 -5.58 -0.99 -2.07
CA ALA A 2 -4.77 0.24 -2.09
C ALA A 2 -5.15 1.25 -3.20
N THR A 3 -5.22 0.80 -4.46
CA THR A 3 -5.67 1.63 -5.59
C THR A 3 -7.08 2.18 -5.38
N LYS A 4 -8.00 1.35 -4.86
CA LYS A 4 -9.36 1.79 -4.50
C LYS A 4 -9.38 2.84 -3.40
N LEU A 5 -8.56 2.71 -2.36
CA LEU A 5 -8.41 3.75 -1.34
C LEU A 5 -7.86 5.05 -1.94
N ALA A 6 -6.91 4.97 -2.87
CA ALA A 6 -6.42 6.14 -3.59
C ALA A 6 -7.53 6.83 -4.39
N GLU A 7 -8.32 6.08 -5.16
CA GLU A 7 -9.48 6.59 -5.89
C GLU A 7 -10.50 7.26 -4.95
N ARG A 8 -10.81 6.64 -3.81
CA ARG A 8 -11.71 7.22 -2.79
C ARG A 8 -11.21 8.56 -2.26
N VAL A 9 -9.92 8.65 -1.91
CA VAL A 9 -9.33 9.90 -1.43
C VAL A 9 -9.36 10.98 -2.51
N LEU A 10 -9.06 10.62 -3.76
CA LEU A 10 -9.13 11.56 -4.87
C LEU A 10 -10.55 12.12 -5.06
N ARG A 11 -11.58 11.26 -5.04
CA ARG A 11 -13.00 11.69 -5.10
C ARG A 11 -13.42 12.56 -3.91
N GLU A 12 -12.92 12.27 -2.70
CA GLU A 12 -13.21 13.12 -1.53
C GLU A 12 -12.60 14.53 -1.67
N LYS A 13 -11.46 14.66 -2.37
CA LYS A 13 -10.74 15.94 -2.51
C LYS A 13 -11.06 16.70 -3.79
N LEU A 14 -11.51 16.02 -4.83
CA LEU A 14 -11.80 16.56 -6.14
C LEU A 14 -13.29 16.37 -6.41
N ASP A 15 -14.06 17.43 -6.17
CA ASP A 15 -15.52 17.45 -6.28
C ASP A 15 -16.05 17.15 -7.69
N TRP A 16 -15.23 17.41 -8.71
CA TRP A 16 -15.52 17.12 -10.11
C TRP A 16 -15.17 15.69 -10.54
N LEU A 17 -14.48 14.91 -9.71
CA LEU A 17 -14.06 13.54 -10.04
C LEU A 17 -15.10 12.54 -9.54
N ASP A 18 -15.75 11.84 -10.48
CA ASP A 18 -16.72 10.77 -10.21
C ASP A 18 -16.26 9.41 -10.80
N ASP A 19 -17.04 8.35 -10.55
CA ASP A 19 -16.69 6.99 -10.99
C ASP A 19 -16.62 6.82 -12.50
N ASP A 20 -17.53 7.49 -13.21
CA ASP A 20 -17.61 7.39 -14.67
C ASP A 20 -16.43 8.11 -15.32
N SER A 21 -15.95 9.18 -14.69
CA SER A 21 -14.91 10.05 -15.23
C SER A 21 -13.49 9.64 -14.84
N LEU A 22 -13.30 8.95 -13.70
CA LEU A 22 -11.99 8.61 -13.13
C LEU A 22 -11.07 7.86 -14.11
N GLN A 23 -11.63 6.92 -14.87
CA GLN A 23 -10.90 6.12 -15.87
C GLN A 23 -10.29 6.94 -17.02
N TYR A 24 -10.81 8.16 -17.26
CA TYR A 24 -10.32 9.05 -18.32
C TYR A 24 -9.15 9.92 -17.84
N TYR A 25 -8.96 10.09 -16.53
CA TYR A 25 -7.87 10.89 -15.97
C TYR A 25 -6.64 10.06 -15.63
N PHE A 26 -6.82 8.85 -15.10
CA PHE A 26 -5.70 7.97 -14.80
C PHE A 26 -6.09 6.50 -14.78
N GLN A 27 -5.09 5.64 -14.93
CA GLN A 27 -5.26 4.19 -14.86
C GLN A 27 -4.13 3.56 -14.07
N TRP A 28 -4.49 2.65 -13.16
CA TRP A 28 -3.52 1.84 -12.44
C TRP A 28 -3.08 0.66 -13.29
N THR A 29 -1.78 0.48 -13.42
CA THR A 29 -1.20 -0.65 -14.14
C THR A 29 0.08 -1.12 -13.46
N GLY A 30 0.43 -2.38 -13.67
CA GLY A 30 1.71 -2.92 -13.29
C GLY A 30 2.83 -2.49 -14.23
N LEU A 31 4.05 -2.92 -13.88
CA LEU A 31 5.25 -2.67 -14.68
C LEU A 31 5.25 -3.51 -15.97
N GLN A 32 4.55 -4.64 -15.99
CA GLN A 32 4.36 -5.48 -17.17
C GLN A 32 3.04 -5.13 -17.87
N VAL A 33 3.04 -5.21 -19.21
CA VAL A 33 1.85 -4.94 -20.03
C VAL A 33 0.73 -5.91 -19.67
N GLY A 34 -0.50 -5.40 -19.54
CA GLY A 34 -1.68 -6.20 -19.23
C GLY A 34 -1.81 -6.65 -17.77
N THR A 35 -0.94 -6.16 -16.88
CA THR A 35 -1.05 -6.43 -15.43
C THR A 35 -1.64 -5.23 -14.71
N GLU A 36 -2.47 -5.47 -13.70
CA GLU A 36 -3.04 -4.40 -12.85
C GLU A 36 -2.01 -3.87 -11.84
N TYR A 37 -1.10 -4.73 -11.38
CA TYR A 37 -0.05 -4.40 -10.42
C TYR A 37 1.13 -5.36 -10.55
N SER A 38 2.24 -5.04 -9.87
CA SER A 38 3.44 -5.88 -9.82
C SER A 38 3.80 -6.24 -8.38
N TYR A 39 4.14 -7.51 -8.16
CA TYR A 39 4.54 -7.97 -6.83
C TYR A 39 6.01 -7.68 -6.53
N TRP A 40 6.31 -7.37 -5.28
CA TRP A 40 7.69 -7.16 -4.81
C TRP A 40 8.62 -8.35 -5.07
N ARG A 41 8.11 -9.59 -4.96
CA ARG A 41 8.89 -10.81 -5.22
C ARG A 41 9.29 -10.96 -6.69
N ASP A 42 8.55 -10.33 -7.61
CA ASP A 42 8.72 -10.50 -9.05
C ASP A 42 9.54 -9.36 -9.68
N ILE A 43 9.94 -8.34 -8.91
CA ILE A 43 10.66 -7.15 -9.44
C ILE A 43 11.94 -7.54 -10.18
N GLU A 44 12.72 -8.49 -9.67
CA GLU A 44 13.96 -8.92 -10.35
C GLU A 44 13.67 -9.59 -11.69
N LYS A 45 12.68 -10.50 -11.71
CA LYS A 45 12.20 -11.13 -12.93
C LYS A 45 11.69 -10.10 -13.93
N ILE A 46 10.89 -9.14 -13.50
CA ILE A 46 10.35 -8.06 -14.35
C ILE A 46 11.48 -7.24 -14.99
N ILE A 47 12.54 -6.95 -14.24
CA ILE A 47 13.70 -6.23 -14.75
C ILE A 47 14.44 -7.08 -15.79
N ASP A 48 14.61 -8.38 -15.54
CA ASP A 48 15.28 -9.28 -16.48
C ASP A 48 14.47 -9.47 -17.76
N ASP A 49 13.15 -9.62 -17.66
CA ASP A 49 12.23 -9.63 -18.81
C ASP A 49 12.35 -8.32 -19.62
N ALA A 50 12.42 -7.16 -18.94
CA ALA A 50 12.57 -5.87 -19.59
C ALA A 50 13.91 -5.71 -20.33
N LYS A 51 15.00 -6.30 -19.81
CA LYS A 51 16.29 -6.33 -20.53
C LYS A 51 16.18 -7.02 -21.87
N GLN A 52 15.37 -8.08 -21.96
CA GLN A 52 15.19 -8.87 -23.17
C GLN A 52 14.18 -8.25 -24.13
N GLN A 53 13.00 -7.88 -23.62
CA GLN A 53 11.85 -7.47 -24.43
C GLN A 53 11.97 -6.03 -24.95
N VAL A 54 12.39 -5.11 -24.08
CA VAL A 54 12.44 -3.66 -24.38
C VAL A 54 13.86 -3.11 -24.34
N LYS A 55 14.87 -4.00 -24.34
CA LYS A 55 16.30 -3.66 -24.35
C LYS A 55 16.70 -2.70 -23.21
N TYR A 56 16.04 -2.82 -22.05
CA TYR A 56 16.38 -2.04 -20.87
C TYR A 56 17.83 -2.31 -20.45
N LYS A 57 18.63 -1.24 -20.28
CA LYS A 57 19.99 -1.33 -19.76
C LYS A 57 19.97 -0.89 -18.30
N GLU A 58 19.94 -1.86 -17.39
CA GLU A 58 19.94 -1.59 -15.95
C GLU A 58 21.19 -0.77 -15.55
N PRO A 59 21.02 0.41 -14.95
CA PRO A 59 22.15 1.20 -14.47
C PRO A 59 22.97 0.44 -13.43
N ARG A 60 24.29 0.65 -13.42
CA ARG A 60 25.15 0.08 -12.39
C ARG A 60 24.73 0.63 -11.03
N TYR A 61 24.18 -0.25 -10.19
CA TYR A 61 23.62 0.10 -8.90
C TYR A 61 24.55 -0.36 -7.78
N LEU A 62 25.02 0.57 -6.96
CA LEU A 62 26.02 0.29 -5.92
C LEU A 62 25.40 -0.16 -4.59
N GLY A 63 24.08 -0.19 -4.42
CA GLY A 63 23.46 -0.63 -3.16
C GLY A 63 23.53 0.36 -2.00
N HIS A 64 24.01 1.58 -2.23
CA HIS A 64 24.20 2.59 -1.19
C HIS A 64 23.33 3.83 -1.44
N TYR A 65 22.71 4.32 -0.38
CA TYR A 65 22.12 5.65 -0.24
C TYR A 65 23.22 6.72 -0.04
N ARG A 66 22.83 8.00 -0.03
CA ARG A 66 23.72 9.15 0.19
C ARG A 66 24.83 8.89 1.22
N LYS A 67 26.02 9.43 0.93
CA LYS A 67 27.21 9.29 1.78
C LYS A 67 27.67 7.83 2.00
N ARG A 68 27.40 6.94 1.04
CA ARG A 68 27.80 5.51 1.05
C ARG A 68 27.20 4.72 2.21
N VAL A 69 26.03 5.11 2.70
CA VAL A 69 25.28 4.32 3.69
C VAL A 69 24.48 3.25 2.93
N PRO A 70 24.53 1.97 3.29
CA PRO A 70 23.68 0.96 2.63
C PRO A 70 22.20 1.33 2.71
N PHE A 71 21.43 0.97 1.68
CA PHE A 71 19.97 1.08 1.78
C PHE A 71 19.44 0.18 2.90
N LYS A 72 18.42 0.66 3.60
CA LYS A 72 17.62 -0.16 4.51
C LYS A 72 16.76 -1.15 3.71
N TYR A 73 16.06 -2.03 4.43
CA TYR A 73 15.25 -3.10 3.84
C TYR A 73 14.33 -2.57 2.73
N ASP A 74 14.18 -3.35 1.65
CA ASP A 74 13.45 -3.01 0.41
C ASP A 74 13.94 -1.77 -0.36
N GLY A 75 14.79 -0.89 0.19
CA GLY A 75 15.24 0.33 -0.47
C GLY A 75 16.01 0.09 -1.77
N ALA A 76 16.89 -0.92 -1.78
CA ALA A 76 17.60 -1.31 -3.00
C ALA A 76 16.67 -1.85 -4.10
N ARG A 77 15.67 -2.65 -3.71
CA ARG A 77 14.69 -3.19 -4.63
C ARG A 77 13.77 -2.11 -5.17
N ALA A 78 13.36 -1.16 -4.33
CA ALA A 78 12.60 0.02 -4.72
C ALA A 78 13.39 0.90 -5.72
N MET A 79 14.68 1.14 -5.49
CA MET A 79 15.52 1.88 -6.44
C MET A 79 15.62 1.19 -7.80
N LYS A 80 15.76 -0.13 -7.82
CA LYS A 80 15.75 -0.90 -9.07
C LYS A 80 14.42 -0.74 -9.81
N ALA A 81 13.28 -0.85 -9.11
CA ALA A 81 11.96 -0.63 -9.68
C ALA A 81 11.79 0.80 -10.22
N LEU A 82 12.19 1.82 -9.47
CA LEU A 82 12.13 3.23 -9.92
C LEU A 82 13.00 3.49 -11.16
N ASN A 83 14.18 2.86 -11.27
CA ASN A 83 15.01 2.97 -12.47
C ASN A 83 14.33 2.35 -13.70
N LEU A 84 13.64 1.22 -13.53
CA LEU A 84 12.83 0.64 -14.59
C LEU A 84 11.66 1.55 -14.96
N VAL A 85 10.92 2.09 -13.98
CA VAL A 85 9.82 3.04 -14.23
C VAL A 85 10.30 4.24 -15.03
N ARG A 86 11.44 4.84 -14.67
CA ARG A 86 12.03 5.96 -15.43
C ARG A 86 12.37 5.60 -16.86
N PHE A 87 12.82 4.37 -17.11
CA PHE A 87 13.04 3.91 -18.46
C PHE A 87 11.71 3.80 -19.22
N LEU A 88 10.69 3.22 -18.57
CA LEU A 88 9.35 3.07 -19.13
C LEU A 88 8.63 4.41 -19.34
N GLN A 89 8.93 5.46 -18.57
CA GLN A 89 8.39 6.82 -18.76
C GLN A 89 8.67 7.41 -20.15
N LYS A 90 9.62 6.84 -20.90
CA LYS A 90 9.93 7.25 -22.29
C LYS A 90 8.90 6.76 -23.30
N THR A 91 8.15 5.72 -22.97
CA THR A 91 7.17 5.07 -23.86
C THR A 91 5.78 4.97 -23.24
N ARG A 92 5.67 5.14 -21.92
CA ARG A 92 4.44 5.12 -21.14
C ARG A 92 4.33 6.45 -20.39
N GLU A 93 3.13 7.02 -20.33
CA GLU A 93 2.86 8.23 -19.56
C GLU A 93 2.68 7.90 -18.07
N ILE A 94 3.77 7.51 -17.40
CA ILE A 94 3.75 7.17 -15.97
C ILE A 94 4.04 8.44 -15.17
N LYS A 95 3.07 8.90 -14.39
CA LYS A 95 3.21 10.11 -13.56
C LYS A 95 3.44 9.79 -12.07
N ALA A 96 2.97 8.64 -11.61
CA ALA A 96 3.09 8.21 -10.22
C ALA A 96 3.35 6.70 -10.08
N VAL A 97 3.93 6.31 -8.94
CA VAL A 97 4.10 4.92 -8.49
C VAL A 97 3.59 4.78 -7.06
N LEU A 98 2.80 3.74 -6.81
CA LEU A 98 2.36 3.34 -5.48
C LEU A 98 3.20 2.16 -5.00
N PHE A 99 3.99 2.36 -3.95
CA PHE A 99 4.67 1.28 -3.24
C PHE A 99 3.85 0.86 -2.03
N ILE A 100 3.21 -0.31 -2.13
CA ILE A 100 2.43 -0.91 -1.03
C ILE A 100 3.22 -2.06 -0.42
N ARG A 101 3.47 -2.01 0.88
CA ARG A 101 4.32 -2.98 1.57
C ARG A 101 3.84 -3.28 2.98
N ASP A 102 3.68 -4.57 3.29
CA ASP A 102 3.55 -5.03 4.67
C ASP A 102 4.88 -4.88 5.38
N LEU A 103 4.85 -4.33 6.60
CA LEU A 103 6.05 -4.14 7.40
C LEU A 103 6.47 -5.44 8.10
N ASP A 104 5.55 -6.35 8.42
CA ASP A 104 5.82 -7.59 9.17
C ASP A 104 6.64 -7.31 10.46
N ASN A 105 6.35 -6.22 11.16
CA ASN A 105 7.12 -5.72 12.31
C ASN A 105 8.56 -5.24 12.00
N GLN A 106 8.88 -4.97 10.74
CA GLN A 106 10.17 -4.45 10.27
C GLN A 106 10.03 -3.01 9.74
N PRO A 107 10.05 -1.99 10.62
CA PRO A 107 9.85 -0.59 10.22
C PRO A 107 10.89 -0.07 9.23
N GLU A 108 12.09 -0.67 9.20
CA GLU A 108 13.17 -0.32 8.27
C GLU A 108 12.79 -0.50 6.80
N ARG A 109 11.75 -1.30 6.49
CA ARG A 109 11.20 -1.40 5.13
C ARG A 109 10.64 -0.05 4.67
N LYS A 110 9.88 0.65 5.52
CA LYS A 110 9.34 1.99 5.19
C LYS A 110 10.48 2.96 4.93
N GLU A 111 11.47 2.98 5.81
CA GLU A 111 12.64 3.86 5.69
C GLU A 111 13.44 3.58 4.40
N GLY A 112 13.57 2.32 3.99
CA GLY A 112 14.20 1.96 2.72
C GLY A 112 13.45 2.49 1.50
N LEU A 113 12.11 2.43 1.51
CA LEU A 113 11.27 3.02 0.46
C LEU A 113 11.42 4.56 0.41
N GLU A 114 11.48 5.22 1.58
CA GLU A 114 11.69 6.66 1.68
C GLU A 114 13.08 7.09 1.20
N GLN A 115 14.12 6.29 1.49
CA GLN A 115 15.46 6.50 0.91
C GLN A 115 15.41 6.44 -0.62
N ALA A 116 14.69 5.46 -1.18
CA ALA A 116 14.58 5.32 -2.63
C ALA A 116 13.84 6.51 -3.28
N ARG A 117 12.74 6.94 -2.67
CA ARG A 117 12.02 8.16 -3.08
C ARG A 117 12.91 9.41 -3.03
N SER A 118 13.69 9.57 -1.97
CA SER A 118 14.57 10.74 -1.78
C SER A 118 15.72 10.82 -2.79
N GLU A 119 16.16 9.68 -3.33
CA GLU A 119 17.11 9.62 -4.45
C GLU A 119 16.47 9.94 -5.80
N HIS A 120 15.15 9.77 -5.89
CA HIS A 120 14.38 9.98 -7.11
C HIS A 120 13.94 11.44 -7.29
N ILE A 121 13.62 12.16 -6.21
CA ILE A 121 12.92 13.46 -6.26
C ILE A 121 13.63 14.55 -7.09
N ASN A 122 14.96 14.50 -7.19
CA ASN A 122 15.76 15.51 -7.91
C ASN A 122 16.12 15.09 -9.35
N ARG A 123 15.43 14.10 -9.92
CA ARG A 123 15.68 13.64 -11.30
C ARG A 123 14.86 14.47 -12.30
N GLU A 124 15.35 14.52 -13.54
CA GLU A 124 14.73 15.34 -14.62
C GLU A 124 13.28 14.95 -14.92
N LEU A 125 13.00 13.64 -15.00
CA LEU A 125 11.64 13.14 -15.17
C LEU A 125 10.94 13.16 -13.81
N LYS A 126 9.94 14.04 -13.68
CA LYS A 126 9.08 14.09 -12.51
C LYS A 126 8.28 12.80 -12.41
N LEU A 127 8.30 12.20 -11.23
CA LEU A 127 7.54 11.01 -10.89
C LEU A 127 7.19 11.11 -9.41
N GLU A 128 5.89 11.06 -9.10
CA GLU A 128 5.46 10.99 -7.71
C GLU A 128 5.57 9.55 -7.19
N VAL A 129 6.08 9.41 -5.96
CA VAL A 129 6.22 8.11 -5.30
C VAL A 129 5.42 8.14 -4.00
N VAL A 130 4.28 7.46 -4.03
CA VAL A 130 3.36 7.29 -2.90
C VAL A 130 3.74 6.00 -2.18
N ILE A 131 3.87 6.07 -0.85
CA ILE A 131 4.28 4.92 -0.02
C ILE A 131 3.12 4.54 0.91
N GLY A 132 2.63 3.31 0.79
CA GLY A 132 1.71 2.69 1.72
C GLY A 132 2.42 1.58 2.49
N ALA A 133 2.69 1.81 3.77
CA ALA A 133 3.44 0.89 4.62
C ALA A 133 2.53 0.33 5.72
N ALA A 134 1.96 -0.86 5.49
CA ALA A 134 0.97 -1.44 6.39
C ALA A 134 1.64 -2.10 7.60
N TYR A 135 1.20 -1.73 8.81
CA TYR A 135 1.70 -2.26 10.07
C TYR A 135 0.60 -2.97 10.87
N PRO A 136 0.83 -4.21 11.34
CA PRO A 136 1.94 -5.08 10.94
C PRO A 136 1.79 -5.57 9.48
N LYS A 137 0.55 -5.65 8.97
CA LYS A 137 0.19 -6.15 7.63
C LYS A 137 -1.04 -5.42 7.11
N ARG A 138 -1.31 -5.53 5.82
CA ARG A 138 -2.48 -4.94 5.15
C ARG A 138 -3.82 -5.37 5.75
N GLU A 139 -3.94 -6.56 6.32
CA GLU A 139 -5.19 -6.98 6.99
C GLU A 139 -5.55 -6.08 8.18
N ALA A 140 -4.55 -5.43 8.80
CA ALA A 140 -4.80 -4.42 9.83
C ALA A 140 -5.55 -3.20 9.29
N TRP A 141 -5.34 -2.84 8.02
CA TRP A 141 -6.10 -1.76 7.36
C TRP A 141 -7.55 -2.17 7.12
N VAL A 142 -7.77 -3.43 6.71
CA VAL A 142 -9.12 -3.97 6.53
C VAL A 142 -9.86 -3.96 7.87
N LEU A 143 -9.22 -4.42 8.94
CA LEU A 143 -9.79 -4.39 10.30
C LEU A 143 -10.13 -2.97 10.78
N ASN A 144 -9.32 -1.96 10.43
CA ASN A 144 -9.66 -0.57 10.73
C ASN A 144 -10.96 -0.12 10.08
N GLY A 145 -11.26 -0.67 8.91
CA GLY A 145 -12.49 -0.42 8.17
C GLY A 145 -13.70 -1.25 8.61
N PHE A 146 -13.52 -2.26 9.46
CA PHE A 146 -14.61 -3.15 9.81
C PHE A 146 -15.65 -2.43 10.69
N ILE A 147 -16.91 -2.45 10.24
CA ILE A 147 -18.08 -1.95 10.96
C ILE A 147 -19.01 -3.15 11.15
N PRO A 148 -19.17 -3.67 12.37
CA PRO A 148 -19.97 -4.87 12.61
C PRO A 148 -21.46 -4.58 12.38
N SER A 149 -22.16 -5.56 11.80
CA SER A 149 -23.61 -5.72 11.96
C SER A 149 -23.96 -6.33 13.32
N ASP A 150 -25.25 -6.33 13.68
CA ASP A 150 -25.76 -6.87 14.96
C ASP A 150 -25.22 -8.28 15.29
N ASN A 151 -25.11 -9.16 14.29
CA ASN A 151 -24.60 -10.52 14.48
C ASN A 151 -23.07 -10.56 14.62
N GLU A 152 -22.37 -9.64 13.97
CA GLU A 152 -20.90 -9.53 14.02
C GLU A 152 -20.44 -8.84 15.30
N GLU A 153 -21.28 -8.02 15.93
CA GLU A 153 -21.00 -7.43 17.24
C GLU A 153 -20.74 -8.52 18.29
N ILE A 154 -21.54 -9.60 18.28
CA ILE A 154 -21.35 -10.73 19.22
C ILE A 154 -19.97 -11.36 19.04
N ILE A 155 -19.57 -11.62 17.79
CA ILE A 155 -18.26 -12.21 17.46
C ILE A 155 -17.13 -11.24 17.86
N LEU A 156 -17.32 -9.95 17.60
CA LEU A 156 -16.34 -8.92 17.95
C LEU A 156 -16.15 -8.82 19.47
N GLU A 157 -17.22 -8.90 20.27
CA GLU A 157 -17.14 -8.89 21.73
C GLU A 157 -16.45 -10.14 22.30
N GLU A 158 -16.68 -11.31 21.71
CA GLU A 158 -15.94 -12.53 22.06
C GLU A 158 -14.43 -12.37 21.79
N ILE A 159 -14.07 -11.83 20.61
CA ILE A 159 -12.67 -11.59 20.23
C ILE A 159 -12.04 -10.53 21.16
N LYS A 160 -12.75 -9.43 21.46
CA LYS A 160 -12.30 -8.40 22.39
C LYS A 160 -12.00 -8.97 23.78
N THR A 161 -12.86 -9.86 24.27
CA THR A 161 -12.68 -10.55 25.55
C THR A 161 -11.40 -11.39 25.56
N GLN A 162 -11.14 -12.13 24.48
CA GLN A 162 -9.94 -12.95 24.35
C GLN A 162 -8.66 -12.11 24.18
N LEU A 163 -8.74 -11.01 23.43
CA LEU A 163 -7.60 -10.15 23.13
C LEU A 163 -7.30 -9.13 24.23
N THR A 164 -8.29 -8.76 25.04
CA THR A 164 -8.30 -7.64 26.01
C THR A 164 -8.21 -6.24 25.36
N PHE A 165 -8.52 -6.14 24.06
CA PHE A 165 -8.55 -4.89 23.30
C PHE A 165 -9.43 -5.03 22.05
N ASP A 166 -9.83 -3.91 21.46
CA ASP A 166 -10.61 -3.90 20.21
C ASP A 166 -9.71 -4.05 18.99
N PRO A 167 -9.80 -5.17 18.24
CA PRO A 167 -8.96 -5.40 17.07
C PRO A 167 -9.27 -4.48 15.89
N CYS A 168 -10.44 -3.83 15.84
CA CYS A 168 -10.80 -2.89 14.77
C CYS A 168 -10.17 -1.50 14.99
N THR A 169 -10.00 -1.08 16.24
CA THR A 169 -9.33 0.20 16.57
C THR A 169 -7.84 0.03 16.86
N GLU A 170 -7.43 -1.13 17.38
CA GLU A 170 -6.05 -1.41 17.80
C GLU A 170 -5.42 -2.58 17.02
N SER A 171 -5.76 -2.74 15.73
CA SER A 171 -5.23 -3.82 14.88
C SER A 171 -3.69 -3.90 14.81
N HIS A 172 -2.99 -2.80 15.06
CA HIS A 172 -1.53 -2.75 15.20
C HIS A 172 -0.97 -3.64 16.34
N ARG A 173 -1.81 -4.06 17.29
CA ARG A 173 -1.47 -4.99 18.39
C ARG A 173 -1.53 -6.46 17.98
N LEU A 174 -2.10 -6.79 16.82
CA LEU A 174 -2.19 -8.15 16.27
C LEU A 174 -0.85 -8.59 15.65
N ARG A 175 0.15 -8.82 16.52
CA ARG A 175 1.55 -9.03 16.13
C ARG A 175 1.92 -10.48 15.79
N SER A 176 1.01 -11.44 15.97
CA SER A 176 1.31 -12.85 15.70
C SER A 176 1.47 -13.11 14.20
N THR A 177 2.50 -13.88 13.86
CA THR A 177 2.72 -14.39 12.50
C THR A 177 2.20 -15.82 12.32
N SER A 178 1.88 -16.52 13.41
CA SER A 178 1.34 -17.88 13.41
C SER A 178 -0.17 -17.87 13.20
N GLU A 179 -0.68 -18.78 12.38
CA GLU A 179 -2.12 -19.06 12.27
C GLU A 179 -2.52 -20.27 13.13
N GLU A 180 -1.60 -20.80 13.94
CA GLU A 180 -1.74 -21.95 14.82
C GLU A 180 -1.68 -21.55 16.31
N GLU A 181 -2.32 -22.36 17.15
CA GLU A 181 -2.36 -22.16 18.60
C GLU A 181 -0.95 -22.23 19.23
N PRO A 182 -0.70 -21.54 20.36
CA PRO A 182 -1.65 -20.72 21.13
C PRO A 182 -1.75 -19.25 20.67
N ASP A 183 -0.88 -18.81 19.76
CA ASP A 183 -0.77 -17.39 19.37
C ASP A 183 -1.69 -16.98 18.21
N ARG A 184 -2.49 -17.92 17.70
CA ARG A 184 -3.41 -17.77 16.57
C ARG A 184 -4.33 -16.56 16.70
N ILE A 185 -4.89 -16.33 17.89
CA ILE A 185 -5.88 -15.26 18.12
C ILE A 185 -5.28 -13.85 17.93
N ARG A 186 -3.96 -13.70 18.07
CA ARG A 186 -3.26 -12.42 17.86
C ARG A 186 -2.82 -12.19 16.41
N ASN A 187 -3.26 -13.01 15.47
CA ASN A 187 -2.93 -12.87 14.05
C ASN A 187 -4.02 -12.10 13.31
N ALA A 188 -3.64 -11.03 12.62
CA ALA A 188 -4.58 -10.17 11.89
C ALA A 188 -5.44 -10.91 10.85
N LYS A 189 -4.88 -11.92 10.15
CA LYS A 189 -5.63 -12.72 9.17
C LYS A 189 -6.67 -13.60 9.82
N VAL A 190 -6.35 -14.15 10.99
CA VAL A 190 -7.26 -15.01 11.76
C VAL A 190 -8.44 -14.19 12.25
N VAL A 191 -8.17 -13.05 12.89
CA VAL A 191 -9.21 -12.15 13.41
C VAL A 191 -10.08 -11.64 12.28
N LEU A 192 -9.48 -11.19 11.17
CA LEU A 192 -10.22 -10.75 9.99
C LEU A 192 -11.14 -11.87 9.47
N GLY A 193 -10.60 -13.08 9.26
CA GLY A 193 -11.38 -14.20 8.76
C GLY A 193 -12.48 -14.68 9.72
N GLN A 194 -12.36 -14.43 11.02
CA GLN A 194 -13.43 -14.69 11.99
C GLN A 194 -14.56 -13.65 11.87
N LEU A 195 -14.20 -12.37 11.81
CA LEU A 195 -15.15 -11.26 11.73
C LEU A 195 -15.91 -11.25 10.40
N THR A 196 -15.21 -11.45 9.28
CA THR A 196 -15.82 -11.44 7.95
C THR A 196 -16.33 -12.81 7.52
N LYS A 197 -16.15 -13.85 8.34
CA LYS A 197 -16.40 -15.26 7.97
C LYS A 197 -15.68 -15.67 6.67
N LYS A 198 -14.56 -15.01 6.36
CA LYS A 198 -13.80 -15.13 5.09
C LYS A 198 -14.63 -14.76 3.86
N ASP A 199 -15.67 -13.95 4.03
CA ASP A 199 -16.42 -13.36 2.94
C ASP A 199 -15.63 -12.18 2.35
N MET A 200 -15.21 -12.37 1.10
CA MET A 200 -14.45 -11.37 0.35
C MET A 200 -15.23 -10.08 0.13
N GLU A 201 -16.56 -10.13 0.07
CA GLU A 201 -17.38 -8.94 -0.12
C GLU A 201 -17.44 -8.12 1.17
N CYS A 202 -17.62 -8.79 2.31
CA CYS A 202 -17.51 -8.16 3.63
C CYS A 202 -16.14 -7.50 3.84
N GLU A 203 -15.06 -8.17 3.42
CA GLU A 203 -13.73 -7.56 3.45
C GLU A 203 -13.66 -6.28 2.60
N LYS A 204 -14.18 -6.29 1.37
CA LYS A 204 -14.16 -5.10 0.49
C LYS A 204 -14.87 -3.91 1.08
N GLN A 205 -16.05 -4.12 1.65
CA GLN A 205 -16.85 -3.05 2.27
C GLN A 205 -16.03 -2.26 3.30
N CYS A 206 -15.11 -2.93 4.01
CA CYS A 206 -14.23 -2.29 4.98
C CYS A 206 -13.38 -1.17 4.37
N TRP A 207 -12.96 -1.25 3.10
CA TRP A 207 -12.18 -0.19 2.45
C TRP A 207 -12.92 0.55 1.32
N GLU A 208 -14.08 0.07 0.87
CA GLU A 208 -14.87 0.70 -0.21
C GLU A 208 -16.00 1.57 0.35
N ASP A 209 -16.62 1.15 1.45
CA ASP A 209 -17.83 1.80 1.98
C ASP A 209 -17.54 2.56 3.26
N THR A 210 -16.71 2.01 4.17
CA THR A 210 -16.38 2.66 5.44
C THR A 210 -15.76 4.03 5.21
N SER A 211 -16.32 5.06 5.85
CA SER A 211 -15.92 6.45 5.62
C SER A 211 -14.40 6.65 5.79
N LEU A 212 -13.81 7.51 4.95
CA LEU A 212 -12.38 7.83 5.04
C LEU A 212 -12.04 8.49 6.39
N GLN A 213 -12.97 9.20 7.03
CA GLN A 213 -12.79 9.73 8.38
C GLN A 213 -12.51 8.60 9.39
N VAL A 214 -13.35 7.57 9.43
CA VAL A 214 -13.16 6.42 10.33
C VAL A 214 -11.84 5.70 10.04
N LEU A 215 -11.49 5.54 8.76
CA LEU A 215 -10.21 4.94 8.36
C LEU A 215 -9.00 5.77 8.81
N ARG A 216 -9.08 7.11 8.76
CA ARG A 216 -8.03 8.01 9.28
C ARG A 216 -7.91 7.95 10.81
N GLU A 217 -9.04 7.88 11.51
CA GLU A 217 -9.06 7.81 12.98
C GLU A 217 -8.47 6.49 13.49
N ARG A 218 -8.87 5.35 12.91
CA ARG A 218 -8.41 4.02 13.33
C ARG A 218 -7.05 3.63 12.74
N GLY A 219 -6.66 4.25 11.63
CA GLY A 219 -5.46 3.93 10.86
C GLY A 219 -4.14 4.48 11.39
N VAL A 220 -4.16 5.27 12.48
CA VAL A 220 -3.01 6.05 12.96
C VAL A 220 -1.80 5.16 13.25
N HIS A 221 -2.02 4.01 13.87
CA HIS A 221 -0.94 3.10 14.29
C HIS A 221 -0.65 1.98 13.27
N THR A 222 -1.43 1.89 12.19
CA THR A 222 -1.28 0.84 11.17
C THR A 222 -0.63 1.36 9.89
N GLY A 223 -0.34 2.66 9.80
CA GLY A 223 0.17 3.30 8.60
C GLY A 223 -0.89 3.54 7.53
N LEU A 224 -2.17 3.25 7.81
CA LEU A 224 -3.26 3.57 6.89
C LEU A 224 -3.46 5.08 6.78
N THR A 225 -3.45 5.81 7.90
CA THR A 225 -3.58 7.27 7.91
C THR A 225 -2.45 7.93 7.13
N ASP A 226 -1.21 7.48 7.35
CA ASP A 226 -0.04 7.93 6.58
C ASP A 226 -0.23 7.71 5.08
N TYR A 227 -0.75 6.55 4.67
CA TYR A 227 -1.00 6.23 3.27
C TYR A 227 -2.05 7.14 2.64
N LEU A 228 -3.18 7.38 3.33
CA LEU A 228 -4.23 8.29 2.86
C LEU A 228 -3.67 9.72 2.72
N GLN A 229 -2.86 10.17 3.68
CA GLN A 229 -2.18 11.46 3.61
C GLN A 229 -1.18 11.54 2.45
N GLU A 230 -0.42 10.48 2.19
CA GLU A 230 0.50 10.39 1.04
C GLU A 230 -0.24 10.54 -0.30
N ILE A 231 -1.45 9.98 -0.42
CA ILE A 231 -2.31 10.19 -1.59
C ILE A 231 -2.74 11.64 -1.71
N GLU A 232 -3.25 12.24 -0.63
CA GLU A 232 -3.69 13.64 -0.61
C GLU A 232 -2.57 14.61 -1.00
N GLN A 233 -1.37 14.40 -0.46
CA GLN A 233 -0.26 15.32 -0.66
C GLN A 233 0.41 15.20 -2.03
N ARG A 234 0.27 14.05 -2.70
CA ARG A 234 1.00 13.77 -3.94
C ARG A 234 0.10 13.62 -5.15
N LEU A 235 -0.92 12.78 -5.05
CA LEU A 235 -1.77 12.46 -6.20
C LEU A 235 -2.78 13.56 -6.49
N VAL A 236 -3.37 14.17 -5.47
CA VAL A 236 -4.30 15.30 -5.67
C VAL A 236 -3.57 16.47 -6.34
N VAL A 237 -2.37 16.79 -5.82
CA VAL A 237 -1.54 17.87 -6.39
C VAL A 237 -1.15 17.57 -7.83
N LEU A 238 -0.81 16.31 -8.13
CA LEU A 238 -0.45 15.87 -9.48
C LEU A 238 -1.61 16.09 -10.46
N ILE A 239 -2.82 15.64 -10.10
CA ILE A 239 -4.01 15.76 -10.96
C ILE A 239 -4.41 17.23 -11.15
N LEU A 240 -4.30 18.07 -10.12
CA LEU A 240 -4.61 19.50 -10.23
C LEU A 240 -3.56 20.31 -11.01
N SER A 241 -2.38 19.72 -11.24
CA SER A 241 -1.27 20.38 -11.95
C SER A 241 -1.21 20.06 -13.45
N GLU A 242 -2.07 19.17 -13.92
CA GLU A 242 -2.28 18.87 -15.34
C GLU A 242 -3.36 19.77 -15.95
#